data_AF-A0A2A2D2H2-F1
#
_entry.id   AF-A0A2A2D2H2-F1
#
_cell.length_a   1.000
_cell.length_b   1.000
_cell.length_c   1.000
_cell.angle_alpha   90.00
_cell.angle_beta   90.00
_cell.angle_gamma   90.00
#
_symmetry.space_group_name_H-M   'P 1'
#
loop_
_entity.id
_entity.type
_entity.pdbx_description
1 polymer ?
#
loop_
_entity_poly.entity_id
_entity_poly.type
_entity_poly.pdbx_seq_one_letter_code
_entity_poly.pdbx_strand_id
1 'polypeptide(L)'
;MSVAELAERAGSRSLLLKAEEFDDTAVREVLATHLGASELALTDVEYDAASLTARGRCAVPSLGPEPRPAVAEFLTDASGTTAVGLVLIVEAPEWRLPEPFPALDLGPLEALGAQAPVIVLNATPEPDGEAERDRVPAVAGVRCAVPGTEEPLLFLASLHEGAYTLSARFPDGLSLPSLRYVSDLPGWTGADTVTEHFPAHWQGLLASALPSLRDVTLSYAPGDGRMTGDILVGLADEWPVLEGVTLSRVTARITMDSAARHDAWAGLSVELSGHLALAGLESTVTVALPSLTAHGELAAGKELLGGIASDLGEHGTGRLSFLCDLREGTFLAAGQLLGPWEIAGVRIEDQAVMVTGGGDRALEATLAGTLVLGGTRIGVRGNRTAQGWGLTVEMDHLAVGDLSAWAEQAMGSRLPAALDELTLENLYFEVASASAGRTFAMEGSAEFPLPAGLHAGAHLAAQITTGDGAPEAEATGTLVLSGPDTSLMELDLVVDKGPDATSWTATWAAPEGVPLGQAVAPFLPATGSPLSGLPDLLPTVEKISLRHTGRAADGTTGSLVLTADTRKARAVLVVTD
;
A
#
# COMPACT_ATOMS: atom_id res chain seq x y z
N MET A 1 54.28 -1.75 5.25
CA MET A 1 55.19 -0.90 6.06
C MET A 1 54.66 -0.83 7.49
N SER A 2 55.51 -0.85 8.53
CA SER A 2 55.03 -0.74 9.92
C SER A 2 54.64 0.70 10.28
N VAL A 3 53.67 0.89 11.18
CA VAL A 3 53.26 2.24 11.65
C VAL A 3 54.43 2.97 12.33
N ALA A 4 55.28 2.25 13.05
CA ALA A 4 56.47 2.81 13.69
C ALA A 4 57.50 3.31 12.66
N GLU A 5 57.72 2.56 11.59
CA GLU A 5 58.60 2.96 10.48
C GLU A 5 58.06 4.18 9.73
N LEU A 6 56.73 4.25 9.54
CA LEU A 6 56.09 5.40 8.92
C LEU A 6 56.24 6.68 9.77
N ALA A 7 56.05 6.56 11.09
CA ALA A 7 56.26 7.67 12.03
C ALA A 7 57.74 8.12 12.07
N GLU A 8 58.69 7.19 11.99
CA GLU A 8 60.12 7.50 11.93
C GLU A 8 60.49 8.24 10.64
N ARG A 9 60.01 7.75 9.48
CA ARG A 9 60.22 8.39 8.18
C ARG A 9 59.65 9.81 8.19
N ALA A 10 58.39 9.98 8.60
CA ALA A 10 57.74 11.28 8.66
C ALA A 10 58.38 12.24 9.69
N GLY A 11 58.97 11.71 10.76
CA GLY A 11 59.72 12.47 11.77
C GLY A 11 60.95 13.22 11.22
N SER A 12 61.44 12.84 10.03
CA SER A 12 62.49 13.56 9.30
C SER A 12 62.00 14.79 8.51
N ARG A 13 60.71 15.16 8.65
CA ARG A 13 59.99 16.18 7.85
C ARG A 13 59.92 15.88 6.35
N SER A 14 60.23 14.65 5.96
CA SER A 14 60.14 14.17 4.59
C SER A 14 59.58 12.77 4.58
N LEU A 15 58.60 12.49 3.74
CA LEU A 15 58.03 11.17 3.54
C LEU A 15 58.15 10.80 2.06
N LEU A 16 58.91 9.75 1.78
CA LEU A 16 59.10 9.23 0.42
C LEU A 16 58.19 8.01 0.24
N LEU A 17 57.32 8.08 -0.76
CA LEU A 17 56.43 6.99 -1.18
C LEU A 17 56.95 6.42 -2.48
N LYS A 18 57.28 5.14 -2.51
CA LYS A 18 57.80 4.51 -3.73
C LYS A 18 56.75 3.61 -4.36
N ALA A 19 56.68 3.60 -5.69
CA ALA A 19 55.77 2.72 -6.41
C ALA A 19 55.97 1.24 -6.01
N GLU A 20 57.22 0.79 -5.83
CA GLU A 20 57.52 -0.59 -5.42
C GLU A 20 56.99 -0.99 -4.03
N GLU A 21 56.57 -0.03 -3.20
CA GLU A 21 55.97 -0.28 -1.89
C GLU A 21 54.47 -0.64 -1.97
N PHE A 22 53.84 -0.51 -3.15
CA PHE A 22 52.45 -0.87 -3.39
C PHE A 22 52.34 -2.21 -4.13
N ASP A 23 51.58 -3.16 -3.57
CA ASP A 23 51.31 -4.44 -4.22
C ASP A 23 50.37 -4.28 -5.43
N ASP A 24 49.50 -3.28 -5.40
CA ASP A 24 48.54 -2.95 -6.47
C ASP A 24 49.27 -2.45 -7.74
N THR A 25 49.16 -3.21 -8.83
CA THR A 25 49.82 -2.89 -10.11
C THR A 25 49.25 -1.64 -10.75
N ALA A 26 47.96 -1.36 -10.59
CA ALA A 26 47.30 -0.19 -11.18
C ALA A 26 47.76 1.10 -10.46
N VAL A 27 47.92 1.05 -9.13
CA VAL A 27 48.51 2.17 -8.35
C VAL A 27 49.95 2.45 -8.78
N ARG A 28 50.75 1.40 -8.97
CA ARG A 28 52.13 1.52 -9.47
C ARG A 28 52.20 2.15 -10.86
N GLU A 29 51.34 1.70 -11.77
CA GLU A 29 51.23 2.24 -13.11
C GLU A 29 50.80 3.70 -13.10
N VAL A 30 49.91 4.11 -12.19
CA VAL A 30 49.51 5.51 -12.01
C VAL A 30 50.66 6.40 -11.57
N LEU A 31 51.41 5.99 -10.54
CA LEU A 31 52.57 6.74 -10.05
C LEU A 31 53.57 6.96 -11.19
N ALA A 32 53.97 5.87 -11.86
CA ALA A 32 54.98 5.91 -12.90
C ALA A 32 54.52 6.64 -14.17
N THR A 33 53.30 6.39 -14.63
CA THR A 33 52.82 6.79 -15.96
C THR A 33 52.08 8.13 -15.94
N HIS A 34 51.22 8.36 -14.93
CA HIS A 34 50.31 9.51 -14.90
C HIS A 34 50.83 10.66 -14.04
N LEU A 35 51.52 10.36 -12.93
CA LEU A 35 52.19 11.37 -12.11
C LEU A 35 53.61 11.65 -12.60
N GLY A 36 54.16 10.77 -13.43
CA GLY A 36 55.49 10.89 -14.02
C GLY A 36 56.62 10.65 -13.02
N ALA A 37 56.38 9.85 -11.97
CA ALA A 37 57.35 9.59 -10.92
C ALA A 37 57.27 8.16 -10.37
N SER A 38 58.40 7.48 -10.25
CA SER A 38 58.49 6.20 -9.53
C SER A 38 58.47 6.38 -8.00
N GLU A 39 58.70 7.61 -7.54
CA GLU A 39 58.73 7.98 -6.12
C GLU A 39 58.08 9.37 -5.95
N LEU A 40 57.20 9.52 -4.96
CA LEU A 40 56.61 10.80 -4.56
C LEU A 40 57.22 11.24 -3.22
N ALA A 41 57.83 12.41 -3.21
CA ALA A 41 58.37 13.01 -2.00
C ALA A 41 57.39 14.05 -1.45
N LEU A 42 56.87 13.79 -0.25
CA LEU A 42 56.19 14.77 0.57
C LEU A 42 57.25 15.45 1.45
N THR A 43 57.43 16.76 1.31
CA THR A 43 58.38 17.57 2.09
C THR A 43 57.63 18.50 3.04
N ASP A 44 58.35 19.05 4.03
CA ASP A 44 57.77 19.90 5.08
C ASP A 44 56.63 19.19 5.83
N VAL A 45 56.80 17.88 6.08
CA VAL A 45 55.75 17.02 6.62
C VAL A 45 55.49 17.34 8.09
N GLU A 46 54.22 17.63 8.39
CA GLU A 46 53.60 17.58 9.70
C GLU A 46 52.83 16.27 9.81
N TYR A 47 53.26 15.39 10.72
CA TYR A 47 52.68 14.07 10.91
C TYR A 47 51.88 13.99 12.20
N ASP A 48 50.63 13.56 12.10
CA ASP A 48 49.77 13.22 13.22
C ASP A 48 49.68 11.70 13.37
N ALA A 49 50.28 11.19 14.46
CA ALA A 49 50.29 9.77 14.76
C ALA A 49 48.93 9.22 15.22
N ALA A 50 48.01 10.07 15.70
CA ALA A 50 46.69 9.64 16.15
C ALA A 50 45.75 9.33 14.99
N SER A 51 45.79 10.17 13.95
CA SER A 51 45.02 10.01 12.71
C SER A 51 45.82 9.32 11.59
N LEU A 52 47.08 8.96 11.83
CA LEU A 52 48.02 8.41 10.83
C LEU A 52 48.03 9.24 9.54
N THR A 53 48.07 10.57 9.69
CA THR A 53 47.97 11.52 8.58
C THR A 53 49.23 12.36 8.47
N ALA A 54 49.77 12.49 7.25
CA ALA A 54 50.93 13.32 6.93
C ALA A 54 50.52 14.48 6.02
N ARG A 55 50.69 15.71 6.47
CA ARG A 55 50.41 16.93 5.69
C ARG A 55 51.72 17.60 5.29
N GLY A 56 51.85 18.00 4.03
CA GLY A 56 53.08 18.64 3.56
C GLY A 56 52.95 19.16 2.14
N ARG A 57 54.05 19.15 1.39
CA ARG A 57 54.08 19.52 -0.03
C ARG A 57 54.61 18.37 -0.87
N CYS A 58 53.88 17.98 -1.91
CA CYS A 58 54.26 16.93 -2.83
C CYS A 58 54.64 17.53 -4.19
N ALA A 59 55.82 17.18 -4.71
CA ALA A 59 56.19 17.49 -6.08
C ALA A 59 55.64 16.40 -7.00
N VAL A 60 54.73 16.78 -7.91
CA VAL A 60 54.17 15.88 -8.92
C VAL A 60 54.70 16.32 -10.29
N PRO A 61 55.65 15.60 -10.90
CA PRO A 61 56.32 16.03 -12.13
C PRO A 61 55.36 16.38 -13.29
N SER A 62 54.25 15.66 -13.42
CA SER A 62 53.25 15.96 -14.45
C SER A 62 52.46 17.26 -14.22
N LEU A 63 52.52 17.85 -13.02
CA LEU A 63 51.94 19.16 -12.66
C LEU A 63 52.94 20.32 -12.77
N GLY A 64 54.20 20.03 -13.06
CA GLY A 64 55.29 21.00 -13.06
C GLY A 64 56.21 20.88 -11.84
N PRO A 65 57.25 21.74 -11.77
CA PRO A 65 58.35 21.61 -10.81
C PRO A 65 58.02 22.11 -9.39
N GLU A 66 56.92 22.84 -9.20
CA GLU A 66 56.57 23.43 -7.91
C GLU A 66 55.84 22.40 -7.01
N PRO A 67 56.34 22.12 -5.78
CA PRO A 67 55.65 21.27 -4.83
C PRO A 67 54.28 21.85 -4.47
N ARG A 68 53.22 21.04 -4.50
CA ARG A 68 51.84 21.43 -4.20
C ARG A 68 51.43 20.93 -2.81
N PRO A 69 50.53 21.61 -2.09
CA PRO A 69 49.97 21.08 -0.85
C PRO A 69 49.41 19.67 -1.05
N ALA A 70 49.75 18.76 -0.13
CA ALA A 70 49.33 17.37 -0.19
C ALA A 70 49.06 16.79 1.21
N VAL A 71 48.13 15.83 1.26
CA VAL A 71 47.75 15.10 2.46
C VAL A 71 47.77 13.61 2.16
N ALA A 72 48.51 12.83 2.94
CA ALA A 72 48.55 11.38 2.87
C ALA A 72 47.90 10.78 4.14
N GLU A 73 46.86 9.98 3.95
CA GLU A 73 46.16 9.25 5.02
C GLU A 73 46.44 7.76 4.88
N PHE A 74 46.87 7.11 5.98
CA PHE A 74 47.27 5.71 5.97
C PHE A 74 46.25 4.83 6.70
N LEU A 75 45.80 3.76 6.03
CA LEU A 75 44.96 2.73 6.64
C LEU A 75 45.81 1.65 7.28
N THR A 76 45.34 1.11 8.40
CA THR A 76 46.01 0.01 9.12
C THR A 76 45.25 -1.29 9.04
N ASP A 77 45.97 -2.38 9.25
CA ASP A 77 45.40 -3.71 9.44
C ASP A 77 44.59 -3.77 10.75
N ALA A 78 43.86 -4.88 10.96
CA ALA A 78 43.06 -5.08 12.17
C ALA A 78 43.87 -5.04 13.48
N SER A 79 45.20 -5.19 13.42
CA SER A 79 46.09 -5.06 14.57
C SER A 79 46.53 -3.63 14.86
N GLY A 80 46.31 -2.69 13.93
CA GLY A 80 46.74 -1.29 14.04
C GLY A 80 48.25 -1.10 13.94
N THR A 81 49.01 -2.13 13.55
CA THR A 81 50.49 -2.10 13.59
C THR A 81 51.12 -1.95 12.22
N THR A 82 50.40 -2.28 11.15
CA THR A 82 50.90 -2.27 9.79
C THR A 82 50.02 -1.39 8.92
N ALA A 83 50.62 -0.47 8.17
CA ALA A 83 49.92 0.29 7.15
C ALA A 83 49.66 -0.64 5.94
N VAL A 84 48.39 -0.79 5.57
CA VAL A 84 47.90 -1.66 4.50
C VAL A 84 47.27 -0.90 3.34
N GLY A 85 47.01 0.40 3.49
CA GLY A 85 46.46 1.24 2.44
C GLY A 85 46.86 2.71 2.57
N LEU A 86 46.70 3.47 1.49
CA LEU A 86 47.00 4.90 1.41
C LEU A 86 45.92 5.63 0.60
N VAL A 87 45.51 6.81 1.08
CA VAL A 87 44.84 7.82 0.28
C VAL A 87 45.72 9.07 0.22
N LEU A 88 46.17 9.45 -0.98
CA LEU A 88 46.98 10.66 -1.19
C LEU A 88 46.17 11.69 -1.96
N ILE A 89 45.98 12.87 -1.35
CA ILE A 89 45.27 14.02 -1.92
C ILE A 89 46.31 15.09 -2.26
N VAL A 90 46.36 15.54 -3.52
CA VAL A 90 47.27 16.61 -3.98
C VAL A 90 46.47 17.74 -4.60
N GLU A 91 46.72 18.98 -4.16
CA GLU A 91 46.10 20.17 -4.76
C GLU A 91 46.65 20.44 -6.16
N ALA A 92 45.76 20.41 -7.16
CA ALA A 92 46.14 20.43 -8.56
C ALA A 92 45.12 21.22 -9.41
N PRO A 93 44.96 22.53 -9.17
CA PRO A 93 43.89 23.34 -9.79
C PRO A 93 43.97 23.44 -11.32
N GLU A 94 45.17 23.26 -11.88
CA GLU A 94 45.43 23.39 -13.33
C GLU A 94 45.47 22.04 -14.05
N TRP A 95 45.30 20.93 -13.33
CA TRP A 95 45.55 19.61 -13.91
C TRP A 95 44.41 19.10 -14.76
N ARG A 96 44.78 18.39 -15.83
CA ARG A 96 43.87 17.63 -16.69
C ARG A 96 44.36 16.19 -16.66
N LEU A 97 43.50 15.27 -16.25
CA LEU A 97 43.78 13.85 -16.29
C LEU A 97 43.89 13.38 -17.74
N PRO A 98 45.03 12.83 -18.21
CA PRO A 98 45.08 12.17 -19.51
C PRO A 98 44.34 10.82 -19.46
N GLU A 99 43.81 10.34 -20.60
CA GLU A 99 43.15 9.03 -20.73
C GLU A 99 44.00 7.90 -20.09
N PRO A 100 43.39 6.88 -19.44
CA PRO A 100 41.97 6.44 -19.50
C PRO A 100 41.02 7.18 -18.55
N PHE A 101 41.54 8.08 -17.72
CA PHE A 101 40.72 8.97 -16.93
C PHE A 101 40.23 10.08 -17.87
N PRO A 102 38.91 10.35 -17.96
CA PRO A 102 38.43 11.38 -18.86
C PRO A 102 39.18 12.68 -18.57
N ALA A 103 39.63 13.36 -19.62
CA ALA A 103 40.23 14.68 -19.52
C ALA A 103 39.16 15.68 -19.05
N LEU A 104 38.90 15.64 -17.75
CA LEU A 104 37.89 16.42 -17.09
C LEU A 104 38.46 17.80 -16.87
N ASP A 105 37.99 18.75 -17.66
CA ASP A 105 38.04 20.15 -17.24
C ASP A 105 37.12 20.27 -16.03
N LEU A 106 37.72 20.41 -14.84
CA LEU A 106 37.03 20.62 -13.58
C LEU A 106 36.73 22.10 -13.34
N GLY A 107 37.18 23.01 -14.23
CA GLY A 107 36.89 24.44 -14.17
C GLY A 107 35.39 24.79 -14.10
N PRO A 108 34.48 24.08 -14.80
CA PRO A 108 33.04 24.26 -14.63
C PRO A 108 32.53 23.98 -13.20
N LEU A 109 33.28 23.21 -12.39
CA LEU A 109 32.96 22.94 -10.99
C LEU A 109 33.34 24.10 -10.05
N GLU A 110 34.13 25.07 -10.50
CA GLU A 110 34.32 26.35 -9.77
C GLU A 110 32.99 27.10 -9.62
N ALA A 111 32.08 26.92 -10.58
CA ALA A 111 30.71 27.43 -10.47
C ALA A 111 29.93 26.78 -9.31
N LEU A 112 30.41 25.67 -8.76
CA LEU A 112 29.90 24.94 -7.58
C LEU A 112 30.71 25.22 -6.30
N GLY A 113 31.51 26.29 -6.24
CA GLY A 113 32.14 26.76 -4.98
C GLY A 113 33.34 25.93 -4.54
N ALA A 114 33.81 25.04 -5.41
CA ALA A 114 35.07 24.33 -5.32
C ALA A 114 36.23 25.30 -4.99
N GLN A 115 36.95 25.07 -3.89
CA GLN A 115 38.11 25.91 -3.57
C GLN A 115 39.35 25.50 -4.36
N ALA A 116 39.53 24.20 -4.57
CA ALA A 116 40.62 23.66 -5.35
C ALA A 116 40.27 22.28 -5.92
N PRO A 117 40.45 22.07 -7.23
CA PRO A 117 40.57 20.74 -7.82
C PRO A 117 41.73 19.97 -7.19
N VAL A 118 41.52 18.69 -6.90
CA VAL A 118 42.51 17.80 -6.31
C VAL A 118 42.60 16.48 -7.04
N ILE A 119 43.75 15.84 -6.87
CA ILE A 119 44.01 14.47 -7.31
C ILE A 119 43.88 13.58 -6.09
N VAL A 120 43.08 12.54 -6.19
CA VAL A 120 42.95 11.53 -5.14
C VAL A 120 43.53 10.23 -5.68
N LEU A 121 44.63 9.79 -5.11
CA LEU A 121 45.18 8.47 -5.34
C LEU A 121 44.68 7.56 -4.23
N ASN A 122 43.93 6.53 -4.60
CA ASN A 122 43.39 5.58 -3.66
C ASN A 122 44.09 4.24 -3.86
N ALA A 123 44.89 3.85 -2.88
CA ALA A 123 45.65 2.61 -2.81
C ALA A 123 45.25 1.76 -1.58
N THR A 124 43.98 1.80 -1.18
CA THR A 124 43.42 0.94 -0.12
C THR A 124 43.16 -0.50 -0.62
N PRO A 125 43.32 -1.55 0.21
CA PRO A 125 43.00 -2.93 -0.18
C PRO A 125 41.49 -3.16 -0.15
N GLU A 126 40.95 -3.97 -1.08
CA GLU A 126 39.52 -4.28 -1.12
C GLU A 126 39.12 -5.37 -0.10
N PRO A 127 37.92 -5.28 0.50
CA PRO A 127 37.49 -6.23 1.52
C PRO A 127 37.06 -7.61 0.99
N ASP A 128 36.68 -7.80 -0.28
CA ASP A 128 35.96 -9.03 -0.71
C ASP A 128 36.39 -9.69 -2.04
N GLY A 129 37.57 -9.37 -2.60
CA GLY A 129 38.11 -10.12 -3.75
C GLY A 129 37.30 -10.02 -5.05
N GLU A 130 36.52 -8.95 -5.22
CA GLU A 130 36.06 -8.54 -6.56
C GLU A 130 37.29 -8.24 -7.44
N ALA A 131 37.16 -8.44 -8.74
CA ALA A 131 38.32 -8.41 -9.63
C ALA A 131 38.96 -7.01 -9.65
N GLU A 132 40.29 -6.94 -9.52
CA GLU A 132 41.14 -5.72 -9.65
C GLU A 132 40.87 -4.84 -10.91
N ARG A 133 40.00 -5.28 -11.83
CA ARG A 133 39.73 -4.66 -13.13
C ARG A 133 38.80 -3.45 -13.10
N ASP A 134 37.94 -3.31 -12.08
CA ASP A 134 36.92 -2.24 -12.06
C ASP A 134 37.29 -1.07 -11.13
N ARG A 135 38.42 -1.16 -10.42
CA ARG A 135 38.93 -0.09 -9.56
C ARG A 135 39.61 1.01 -10.36
N VAL A 136 39.29 2.26 -10.03
CA VAL A 136 39.92 3.46 -10.57
C VAL A 136 40.94 3.98 -9.52
N PRO A 137 42.25 3.64 -9.62
CA PRO A 137 43.26 3.94 -8.59
C PRO A 137 43.57 5.44 -8.42
N ALA A 138 43.15 6.27 -9.37
CA ALA A 138 43.26 7.72 -9.32
C ALA A 138 41.96 8.37 -9.77
N VAL A 139 41.41 9.27 -8.96
CA VAL A 139 40.20 10.00 -9.32
C VAL A 139 40.40 11.51 -9.15
N ALA A 140 39.72 12.27 -9.99
CA ALA A 140 39.58 13.70 -9.81
C ALA A 140 38.67 13.95 -8.60
N GLY A 141 39.02 14.95 -7.80
CA GLY A 141 38.18 15.43 -6.72
C GLY A 141 38.20 16.94 -6.60
N VAL A 142 37.41 17.44 -5.67
CA VAL A 142 37.30 18.85 -5.32
C VAL A 142 37.27 18.96 -3.80
N ARG A 143 38.06 19.89 -3.25
CA ARG A 143 37.95 20.27 -1.84
C ARG A 143 37.01 21.45 -1.68
N CYS A 144 36.03 21.30 -0.81
CA CYS A 144 35.10 22.34 -0.42
C CYS A 144 35.24 22.62 1.07
N ALA A 145 35.50 23.87 1.45
CA ALA A 145 35.45 24.25 2.85
C ALA A 145 34.00 24.20 3.33
N VAL A 146 33.75 23.45 4.39
CA VAL A 146 32.44 23.40 5.03
C VAL A 146 32.55 24.04 6.42
N PRO A 147 31.76 25.08 6.71
CA PRO A 147 31.78 25.70 8.03
C PRO A 147 31.40 24.69 9.14
N GLY A 148 32.22 24.61 10.18
CA GLY A 148 32.01 23.68 11.30
C GLY A 148 32.83 22.38 11.22
N THR A 149 33.58 22.17 10.14
CA THR A 149 34.60 21.11 10.05
C THR A 149 35.99 21.71 10.16
N GLU A 150 36.93 21.03 10.83
CA GLU A 150 38.33 21.47 10.91
C GLU A 150 39.07 21.28 9.58
N GLU A 151 38.57 20.39 8.72
CA GLU A 151 39.12 20.09 7.40
C GLU A 151 38.06 20.26 6.30
N PRO A 152 38.44 20.72 5.08
CA PRO A 152 37.54 20.78 3.94
C PRO A 152 37.13 19.38 3.48
N LEU A 153 35.86 19.22 3.10
CA LEU A 153 35.33 17.95 2.61
C LEU A 153 35.82 17.68 1.19
N LEU A 154 36.15 16.41 0.92
CA LEU A 154 36.56 15.93 -0.40
C LEU A 154 35.33 15.38 -1.14
N PHE A 155 35.03 15.98 -2.28
CA PHE A 155 34.06 15.46 -3.25
C PHE A 155 34.79 14.80 -4.39
N LEU A 156 34.35 13.62 -4.81
CA LEU A 156 34.89 12.93 -5.97
C LEU A 156 34.11 13.38 -7.22
N ALA A 157 34.83 13.70 -8.29
CA ALA A 157 34.25 14.16 -9.54
C ALA A 157 34.21 13.03 -10.57
N SER A 158 33.09 12.91 -11.28
CA SER A 158 32.92 12.02 -12.43
C SER A 158 32.16 12.73 -13.55
N LEU A 159 32.24 12.19 -14.76
CA LEU A 159 31.47 12.66 -15.92
C LEU A 159 30.74 11.48 -16.53
N HIS A 160 29.43 11.62 -16.64
CA HIS A 160 28.56 10.61 -17.23
C HIS A 160 27.62 11.29 -18.22
N GLU A 161 27.58 10.81 -19.46
CA GLU A 161 26.69 11.33 -20.52
C GLU A 161 26.74 12.87 -20.71
N GLY A 162 27.89 13.49 -20.44
CA GLY A 162 28.09 14.94 -20.57
C GLY A 162 27.65 15.77 -19.36
N ALA A 163 27.19 15.14 -18.27
CA ALA A 163 26.93 15.78 -16.98
C ALA A 163 28.08 15.50 -16.00
N TYR A 164 28.51 16.55 -15.30
CA TYR A 164 29.50 16.45 -14.24
C TYR A 164 28.83 16.10 -12.92
N THR A 165 29.30 15.06 -12.24
CA THR A 165 28.75 14.62 -10.95
C THR A 165 29.82 14.74 -9.86
N LEU A 166 29.47 15.35 -8.73
CA LEU A 166 30.24 15.41 -7.50
C LEU A 166 29.59 14.52 -6.45
N SER A 167 30.33 13.65 -5.80
CA SER A 167 29.81 12.81 -4.71
C SER A 167 30.72 12.76 -3.49
N ALA A 168 30.12 12.70 -2.30
CA ALA A 168 30.83 12.51 -1.03
C ALA A 168 29.99 11.67 -0.06
N ARG A 169 30.63 10.74 0.64
CA ARG A 169 30.01 9.88 1.65
C ARG A 169 30.65 10.08 3.01
N PHE A 170 29.83 10.11 4.04
CA PHE A 170 30.22 10.34 5.43
C PHE A 170 29.68 9.20 6.32
N PRO A 171 30.39 8.06 6.41
CA PRO A 171 29.93 6.88 7.15
C PRO A 171 29.59 7.17 8.60
N ASP A 172 30.41 7.97 9.29
CA ASP A 172 30.21 8.35 10.70
C ASP A 172 29.19 9.49 10.87
N GLY A 173 28.78 10.11 9.75
CA GLY A 173 27.82 11.21 9.71
C GLY A 173 28.46 12.56 10.06
N LEU A 174 28.15 13.59 9.27
CA LEU A 174 28.54 14.97 9.56
C LEU A 174 27.36 15.72 10.20
N SER A 175 27.54 16.39 11.34
CA SER A 175 26.41 17.03 12.04
C SER A 175 25.58 17.99 11.15
N LEU A 176 24.25 17.99 11.33
CA LEU A 176 23.29 18.72 10.49
C LEU A 176 23.36 20.25 10.49
N PRO A 177 23.95 20.95 11.48
CA PRO A 177 24.27 22.36 11.30
C PRO A 177 25.03 22.63 9.98
N SER A 178 25.69 21.61 9.42
CA SER A 178 26.30 21.61 8.10
C SER A 178 25.31 21.75 6.92
N LEU A 179 24.05 21.30 7.02
CA LEU A 179 23.03 21.44 5.95
C LEU A 179 22.68 22.90 5.65
N ARG A 180 22.70 23.77 6.66
CA ARG A 180 22.56 25.23 6.47
C ARG A 180 23.69 25.84 5.64
N TYR A 181 24.80 25.11 5.48
CA TYR A 181 25.92 25.48 4.62
C TYR A 181 25.95 24.66 3.33
N VAL A 182 25.13 23.61 3.21
CA VAL A 182 24.89 22.99 1.92
C VAL A 182 23.97 23.88 1.05
N SER A 183 23.18 24.78 1.65
CA SER A 183 22.60 25.95 0.95
C SER A 183 23.65 26.90 0.36
N ASP A 184 24.88 26.87 0.88
CA ASP A 184 25.99 27.65 0.32
C ASP A 184 26.68 26.90 -0.84
N LEU A 185 26.30 25.65 -1.13
CA LEU A 185 26.67 25.01 -2.39
C LEU A 185 25.95 25.75 -3.54
N PRO A 186 26.65 26.22 -4.56
CA PRO A 186 26.03 27.00 -5.63
C PRO A 186 24.98 26.21 -6.39
N GLY A 187 23.87 26.89 -6.71
CA GLY A 187 22.68 26.29 -7.32
C GLY A 187 21.67 25.73 -6.31
N TRP A 188 22.04 25.61 -5.03
CA TRP A 188 21.14 25.32 -3.91
C TRP A 188 20.59 26.57 -3.23
N THR A 189 20.08 27.51 -4.03
CA THR A 189 19.32 28.63 -3.47
C THR A 189 18.03 28.09 -2.84
N GLY A 190 17.87 28.26 -1.52
CA GLY A 190 16.68 27.83 -0.79
C GLY A 190 16.87 26.59 0.09
N ALA A 191 18.08 26.04 0.30
CA ALA A 191 18.22 24.87 1.18
C ALA A 191 17.95 25.18 2.68
N ASP A 192 17.97 26.46 3.08
CA ASP A 192 17.39 26.95 4.34
C ASP A 192 15.91 26.58 4.48
N THR A 193 15.17 26.53 3.36
CA THR A 193 13.77 26.10 3.30
C THR A 193 13.59 24.58 3.46
N VAL A 194 14.65 23.76 3.45
CA VAL A 194 14.53 22.31 3.72
C VAL A 194 13.89 22.10 5.09
N THR A 195 14.24 22.93 6.08
CA THR A 195 13.61 22.87 7.41
C THR A 195 12.13 23.28 7.40
N GLU A 196 11.70 24.08 6.41
CA GLU A 196 10.31 24.45 6.17
C GLU A 196 9.51 23.32 5.50
N HIS A 197 10.16 22.32 4.87
CA HIS A 197 9.49 21.12 4.35
C HIS A 197 8.98 20.21 5.47
N PHE A 198 9.57 20.34 6.67
CA PHE A 198 9.12 19.62 7.84
C PHE A 198 8.00 20.39 8.55
N PRO A 199 6.94 19.70 8.98
CA PRO A 199 5.87 20.31 9.76
C PRO A 199 6.39 21.03 11.00
N ALA A 200 5.78 22.16 11.36
CA ALA A 200 6.21 22.98 12.50
C ALA A 200 6.32 22.19 13.83
N HIS A 201 5.44 21.22 14.05
CA HIS A 201 5.47 20.38 15.26
C HIS A 201 6.64 19.38 15.28
N TRP A 202 7.24 19.06 14.13
CA TRP A 202 8.42 18.20 14.01
C TRP A 202 9.73 18.96 14.08
N GLN A 203 9.71 20.29 13.86
CA GLN A 203 10.92 21.12 13.95
C GLN A 203 11.59 21.06 15.33
N GLY A 204 10.79 20.97 16.40
CA GLY A 204 11.31 20.78 17.76
C GLY A 204 12.01 19.43 17.95
N LEU A 205 11.51 18.38 17.31
CA LEU A 205 12.10 17.04 17.37
C LEU A 205 13.37 16.96 16.53
N LEU A 206 13.37 17.55 15.32
CA LEU A 206 14.55 17.69 14.47
C LEU A 206 15.69 18.44 15.16
N ALA A 207 15.36 19.49 15.93
CA ALA A 207 16.35 20.22 16.72
C ALA A 207 16.99 19.35 17.82
N SER A 208 16.26 18.38 18.37
CA SER A 208 16.76 17.47 19.41
C SER A 208 17.51 16.24 18.87
N ALA A 209 17.26 15.86 17.62
CA ALA A 209 17.74 14.61 17.05
C ALA A 209 19.21 14.60 16.63
N LEU A 210 19.90 15.74 16.70
CA LEU A 210 21.29 15.93 16.23
C LEU A 210 21.54 15.27 14.87
N PRO A 211 20.80 15.68 13.83
CA PRO A 211 20.81 14.92 12.60
C PRO A 211 22.19 14.95 11.91
N SER A 212 22.42 14.07 10.93
CA SER A 212 23.74 13.82 10.35
C SER A 212 23.69 13.63 8.84
N LEU A 213 24.49 14.37 8.09
CA LEU A 213 24.70 14.20 6.66
C LEU A 213 25.46 12.91 6.41
N ARG A 214 24.93 12.05 5.52
CA ARG A 214 25.50 10.73 5.21
C ARG A 214 26.03 10.63 3.78
N ASP A 215 25.34 11.24 2.83
CA ASP A 215 25.74 11.25 1.41
C ASP A 215 25.30 12.58 0.77
N VAL A 216 26.11 13.08 -0.15
CA VAL A 216 25.79 14.20 -1.04
C VAL A 216 26.19 13.80 -2.45
N THR A 217 25.27 13.91 -3.38
CA THR A 217 25.52 13.80 -4.82
C THR A 217 24.95 15.00 -5.54
N LEU A 218 25.75 15.68 -6.36
CA LEU A 218 25.35 16.82 -7.18
C LEU A 218 25.70 16.55 -8.62
N SER A 219 24.81 16.85 -9.56
CA SER A 219 25.06 16.74 -10.99
C SER A 219 24.77 18.05 -11.71
N TYR A 220 25.67 18.44 -12.62
CA TYR A 220 25.58 19.65 -13.42
C TYR A 220 25.71 19.31 -14.90
N ALA A 221 24.72 19.68 -15.69
CA ALA A 221 24.72 19.55 -17.14
C ALA A 221 25.08 20.92 -17.77
N PRO A 222 26.28 21.09 -18.37
CA PRO A 222 26.71 22.38 -18.90
C PRO A 222 25.87 22.85 -20.11
N GLY A 223 25.29 21.91 -20.87
CA GLY A 223 24.59 22.21 -22.11
C GLY A 223 23.29 23.02 -21.92
N ASP A 224 22.52 22.72 -20.88
CA ASP A 224 21.28 23.39 -20.52
C ASP A 224 21.40 24.19 -19.20
N GLY A 225 22.53 24.09 -18.50
CA GLY A 225 22.77 24.72 -17.21
C GLY A 225 21.93 24.12 -16.09
N ARG A 226 21.37 22.92 -16.28
CA ARG A 226 20.54 22.24 -15.28
C ARG A 226 21.41 21.60 -14.21
N MET A 227 20.94 21.71 -12.98
CA MET A 227 21.54 21.10 -11.81
C MET A 227 20.53 20.19 -11.13
N THR A 228 20.96 18.98 -10.81
CA THR A 228 20.21 18.04 -9.97
C THR A 228 21.05 17.63 -8.78
N GLY A 229 20.42 17.17 -7.71
CA GLY A 229 21.15 16.70 -6.54
C GLY A 229 20.34 15.77 -5.67
N ASP A 230 21.04 14.95 -4.89
CA ASP A 230 20.49 14.06 -3.90
C ASP A 230 21.32 14.16 -2.61
N ILE A 231 20.65 14.35 -1.49
CA ILE A 231 21.25 14.33 -0.15
C ILE A 231 20.64 13.20 0.62
N LEU A 232 21.46 12.45 1.35
CA LEU A 232 20.99 11.54 2.38
C LEU A 232 21.37 12.06 3.76
N VAL A 233 20.37 12.14 4.62
CA VAL A 233 20.50 12.68 5.98
C VAL A 233 19.95 11.66 6.97
N GLY A 234 20.76 11.20 7.92
CA GLY A 234 20.25 10.47 9.08
C GLY A 234 19.63 11.45 10.07
N LEU A 235 18.34 11.35 10.34
CA LEU A 235 17.63 12.27 11.22
C LEU A 235 17.70 11.84 12.67
N ALA A 236 17.26 10.62 12.97
CA ALA A 236 17.21 10.09 14.32
C ALA A 236 17.21 8.55 14.29
N ASP A 237 17.78 7.93 15.32
CA ASP A 237 17.62 6.49 15.52
C ASP A 237 16.19 6.13 15.91
N GLU A 238 15.50 7.01 16.63
CA GLU A 238 14.12 6.83 17.07
C GLU A 238 13.39 8.17 17.16
N TRP A 239 12.17 8.21 16.62
CA TRP A 239 11.32 9.38 16.53
C TRP A 239 9.91 9.05 17.02
N PRO A 240 9.55 9.42 18.26
CA PRO A 240 8.18 9.26 18.74
C PRO A 240 7.30 10.31 18.07
N VAL A 241 6.42 9.88 17.17
CA VAL A 241 5.56 10.78 16.39
C VAL A 241 4.30 11.10 17.18
N LEU A 242 3.65 10.06 17.70
CA LEU A 242 2.46 10.10 18.56
C LEU A 242 2.55 8.96 19.58
N GLU A 243 1.66 8.96 20.58
CA GLU A 243 1.58 7.85 21.52
C GLU A 243 1.31 6.54 20.78
N GLY A 244 2.20 5.54 20.95
CA GLY A 244 2.10 4.25 20.27
C GLY A 244 2.56 4.23 18.81
N VAL A 245 3.10 5.33 18.27
CA VAL A 245 3.62 5.43 16.90
C VAL A 245 5.06 5.93 16.91
N THR A 246 5.99 5.05 16.53
CA THR A 246 7.42 5.35 16.52
C THR A 246 8.00 5.13 15.13
N LEU A 247 8.74 6.10 14.60
CA LEU A 247 9.55 5.94 13.40
C LEU A 247 11.02 5.81 13.80
N SER A 248 11.68 4.72 13.46
CA SER A 248 13.10 4.47 13.81
C SER A 248 13.99 4.43 12.57
N ARG A 249 15.29 4.63 12.76
CA ARG A 249 16.31 4.72 11.71
C ARG A 249 15.91 5.69 10.60
N VAL A 250 15.44 6.86 11.02
CA VAL A 250 14.83 7.82 10.11
C VAL A 250 15.93 8.46 9.27
N THR A 251 15.81 8.32 7.97
CA THR A 251 16.65 8.98 6.98
C THR A 251 15.78 9.88 6.12
N ALA A 252 16.31 11.04 5.71
CA ALA A 252 15.70 11.90 4.73
C ALA A 252 16.55 11.88 3.46
N ARG A 253 15.91 11.54 2.35
CA ARG A 253 16.45 11.82 1.02
C ARG A 253 15.88 13.15 0.54
N ILE A 254 16.76 14.09 0.26
CA ILE A 254 16.40 15.41 -0.27
C ILE A 254 16.88 15.45 -1.71
N THR A 255 15.95 15.48 -2.66
CA THR A 255 16.25 15.56 -4.08
C THR A 255 16.01 16.97 -4.59
N MET A 256 16.87 17.42 -5.49
CA MET A 256 16.81 18.74 -6.10
C MET A 256 16.78 18.67 -7.63
N ASP A 257 15.98 19.52 -8.25
CA ASP A 257 15.98 19.79 -9.68
C ASP A 257 15.81 21.29 -10.00
N SER A 258 16.85 21.91 -10.54
CA SER A 258 16.86 23.34 -10.88
C SER A 258 15.96 23.70 -12.07
N ALA A 259 15.47 22.72 -12.84
CA ALA A 259 14.58 22.94 -13.98
C ALA A 259 13.12 23.14 -13.55
N ALA A 260 12.74 22.74 -12.33
CA ALA A 260 11.41 22.92 -11.78
C ALA A 260 11.16 24.39 -11.40
N ARG A 261 11.01 25.26 -12.40
CA ARG A 261 10.66 26.67 -12.21
C ARG A 261 9.15 26.81 -12.03
N HIS A 262 8.70 27.35 -10.90
CA HIS A 262 7.76 28.49 -10.86
C HIS A 262 7.43 29.04 -9.46
N ASP A 263 7.86 28.39 -8.38
CA ASP A 263 7.92 28.98 -7.04
C ASP A 263 9.22 28.53 -6.38
N ALA A 264 9.74 29.29 -5.40
CA ALA A 264 10.96 28.95 -4.65
C ALA A 264 10.92 27.55 -3.98
N TRP A 265 9.78 26.88 -4.03
CA TRP A 265 9.44 25.62 -3.38
C TRP A 265 9.32 24.42 -4.34
N ALA A 266 9.40 24.59 -5.66
CA ALA A 266 9.05 23.52 -6.62
C ALA A 266 10.20 22.58 -7.02
N GLY A 267 11.45 22.92 -6.69
CA GLY A 267 12.65 22.16 -7.09
C GLY A 267 13.25 21.27 -6.01
N LEU A 268 12.61 21.17 -4.84
CA LEU A 268 13.06 20.33 -3.73
C LEU A 268 11.97 19.31 -3.39
N SER A 269 12.34 18.04 -3.22
CA SER A 269 11.46 17.00 -2.70
C SER A 269 12.15 16.27 -1.57
N VAL A 270 11.42 16.06 -0.47
CA VAL A 270 11.92 15.34 0.70
C VAL A 270 11.12 14.07 0.90
N GLU A 271 11.81 12.94 0.85
CA GLU A 271 11.26 11.63 1.15
C GLU A 271 11.94 11.10 2.41
N LEU A 272 11.18 10.70 3.41
CA LEU A 272 11.74 10.06 4.59
C LEU A 272 11.67 8.55 4.42
N SER A 273 12.71 7.83 4.79
CA SER A 273 12.70 6.39 4.92
C SER A 273 12.97 6.01 6.37
N GLY A 274 12.24 5.03 6.90
CA GLY A 274 12.45 4.57 8.27
C GLY A 274 11.72 3.27 8.55
N HIS A 275 11.78 2.80 9.79
CA HIS A 275 10.99 1.68 10.27
C HIS A 275 9.88 2.19 11.18
N LEU A 276 8.64 2.03 10.73
CA LEU A 276 7.46 2.37 11.51
C LEU A 276 7.09 1.22 12.44
N ALA A 277 6.98 1.53 13.72
CA ALA A 277 6.34 0.70 14.74
C ALA A 277 4.96 1.29 15.08
N LEU A 278 3.87 0.54 14.84
CA LEU A 278 2.49 0.96 15.09
C LEU A 278 1.62 -0.22 15.49
N ALA A 279 1.00 -0.17 16.67
CA ALA A 279 0.07 -1.21 17.14
C ALA A 279 0.65 -2.66 17.07
N GLY A 280 1.94 -2.81 17.37
CA GLY A 280 2.67 -4.09 17.28
C GLY A 280 3.20 -4.43 15.88
N LEU A 281 2.91 -3.61 14.87
CA LEU A 281 3.41 -3.78 13.51
C LEU A 281 4.74 -3.10 13.33
N GLU A 282 5.65 -3.76 12.62
CA GLU A 282 6.90 -3.17 12.16
C GLU A 282 6.98 -3.24 10.63
N SER A 283 7.20 -2.10 9.97
CA SER A 283 7.36 -2.01 8.52
C SER A 283 8.43 -1.01 8.14
N THR A 284 9.16 -1.29 7.07
CA THR A 284 9.96 -0.25 6.42
C THR A 284 9.02 0.63 5.62
N VAL A 285 9.02 1.93 5.91
CA VAL A 285 8.12 2.90 5.30
C VAL A 285 8.88 4.02 4.61
N THR A 286 8.29 4.50 3.53
CA THR A 286 8.62 5.77 2.88
C THR A 286 7.54 6.79 3.25
N VAL A 287 7.93 7.95 3.76
CA VAL A 287 7.02 9.05 4.11
C VAL A 287 7.21 10.18 3.12
N ALA A 288 6.14 10.54 2.42
CA ALA A 288 6.14 11.70 1.54
C ALA A 288 5.91 12.98 2.35
N LEU A 289 6.74 14.00 2.15
CA LEU A 289 6.48 15.35 2.65
C LEU A 289 5.81 16.20 1.56
N PRO A 290 4.88 17.11 1.91
CA PRO A 290 4.46 17.48 3.27
C PRO A 290 3.25 16.66 3.79
N SER A 291 2.74 15.69 3.04
CA SER A 291 1.51 14.96 3.38
C SER A 291 1.62 14.18 4.69
N LEU A 292 2.84 13.76 5.07
CA LEU A 292 3.11 12.91 6.24
C LEU A 292 2.39 11.56 6.17
N THR A 293 2.17 11.08 4.96
CA THR A 293 1.65 9.75 4.72
C THR A 293 2.81 8.77 4.66
N ALA A 294 2.86 7.82 5.59
CA ALA A 294 3.80 6.71 5.56
C ALA A 294 3.23 5.59 4.68
N HIS A 295 4.00 5.17 3.69
CA HIS A 295 3.70 4.08 2.78
C HIS A 295 4.66 2.93 3.06
N GLY A 296 4.18 1.71 3.20
CA GLY A 296 5.04 0.55 3.42
C GLY A 296 4.41 -0.77 2.99
N GLU A 297 5.19 -1.83 3.10
CA GLU A 297 4.71 -3.20 2.98
C GLU A 297 4.94 -3.92 4.31
N LEU A 298 3.92 -4.58 4.82
CA LEU A 298 4.05 -5.47 5.98
C LEU A 298 4.38 -6.87 5.47
N ALA A 299 5.51 -7.41 5.93
CA ALA A 299 5.96 -8.75 5.57
C ALA A 299 5.07 -9.85 6.18
N ALA A 300 4.41 -9.55 7.31
CA ALA A 300 3.44 -10.43 7.94
C ALA A 300 2.27 -9.61 8.53
N GLY A 301 1.06 -9.86 8.05
CA GLY A 301 -0.16 -9.21 8.57
C GLY A 301 -0.86 -9.96 9.70
N LYS A 302 -0.32 -11.10 10.14
CA LYS A 302 -0.99 -12.02 11.08
C LYS A 302 -1.38 -11.34 12.40
N GLU A 303 -0.50 -10.54 12.98
CA GLU A 303 -0.76 -9.89 14.27
C GLU A 303 -1.82 -8.79 14.15
N LEU A 304 -1.73 -7.95 13.12
CA LEU A 304 -2.75 -6.93 12.83
C LEU A 304 -4.13 -7.57 12.64
N LEU A 305 -4.19 -8.59 11.79
CA LEU A 305 -5.42 -9.29 11.48
C LEU A 305 -5.98 -10.04 12.69
N GLY A 306 -5.10 -10.70 13.46
CA GLY A 306 -5.46 -11.40 14.69
C GLY A 306 -6.02 -10.47 15.77
N GLY A 307 -5.56 -9.21 15.82
CA GLY A 307 -6.11 -8.17 16.68
C GLY A 307 -7.55 -7.78 16.35
N ILE A 308 -8.00 -8.01 15.12
CA ILE A 308 -9.38 -7.76 14.67
C ILE A 308 -10.25 -8.99 14.90
N ALA A 309 -9.76 -10.14 14.42
CA ALA A 309 -10.43 -11.42 14.54
C ALA A 309 -9.36 -12.53 14.51
N SER A 310 -9.35 -13.37 15.53
CA SER A 310 -8.31 -14.39 15.69
C SER A 310 -8.24 -15.36 14.50
N ASP A 311 -9.40 -15.69 13.93
CA ASP A 311 -9.55 -16.50 12.73
C ASP A 311 -8.92 -15.82 11.49
N LEU A 312 -9.13 -14.52 11.31
CA LEU A 312 -8.54 -13.76 10.19
C LEU A 312 -6.99 -13.78 10.21
N GLY A 313 -6.38 -13.78 11.40
CA GLY A 313 -4.92 -13.91 11.54
C GLY A 313 -4.37 -15.28 11.13
N GLU A 314 -5.16 -16.35 11.24
CA GLU A 314 -4.74 -17.71 10.90
C GLU A 314 -4.75 -17.99 9.40
N HIS A 315 -5.59 -17.30 8.63
CA HIS A 315 -5.73 -17.52 7.19
C HIS A 315 -4.58 -17.00 6.33
N GLY A 316 -3.63 -16.28 6.94
CA GLY A 316 -2.42 -15.79 6.28
C GLY A 316 -2.72 -14.70 5.24
N THR A 317 -1.94 -13.63 5.30
CA THR A 317 -1.96 -12.59 4.26
C THR A 317 -0.79 -12.77 3.33
N GLY A 318 -1.02 -12.41 2.06
CA GLY A 318 0.08 -12.02 1.19
C GLY A 318 0.74 -10.72 1.70
N ARG A 319 1.44 -10.01 0.83
CA ARG A 319 1.94 -8.67 1.16
C ARG A 319 0.76 -7.74 1.43
N LEU A 320 0.77 -7.09 2.59
CA LEU A 320 -0.17 -6.00 2.89
C LEU A 320 0.50 -4.68 2.58
N SER A 321 -0.09 -3.91 1.67
CA SER A 321 0.26 -2.51 1.48
C SER A 321 -0.32 -1.70 2.62
N PHE A 322 0.48 -0.81 3.18
CA PHE A 322 0.17 -0.04 4.36
C PHE A 322 0.27 1.46 4.06
N LEU A 323 -0.72 2.21 4.53
CA LEU A 323 -0.80 3.66 4.50
C LEU A 323 -1.10 4.16 5.91
N CYS A 324 -0.33 5.12 6.41
CA CYS A 324 -0.62 5.76 7.71
C CYS A 324 -0.49 7.26 7.63
N ASP A 325 -1.49 7.97 8.15
CA ASP A 325 -1.40 9.38 8.45
C ASP A 325 -0.72 9.55 9.82
N LEU A 326 0.54 10.00 9.78
CA LEU A 326 1.36 10.19 10.97
C LEU A 326 0.86 11.35 11.86
N ARG A 327 -0.06 12.21 11.39
CA ARG A 327 -0.63 13.32 12.18
C ARG A 327 -1.74 12.85 13.11
N GLU A 328 -2.52 11.88 12.65
CA GLU A 328 -3.66 11.34 13.37
C GLU A 328 -3.35 9.97 13.99
N GLY A 329 -2.28 9.31 13.54
CA GLY A 329 -1.98 7.93 13.89
C GLY A 329 -2.99 6.95 13.28
N THR A 330 -3.80 7.41 12.32
CA THR A 330 -4.77 6.58 11.60
C THR A 330 -4.07 5.85 10.46
N PHE A 331 -4.51 4.63 10.19
CA PHE A 331 -3.91 3.80 9.16
C PHE A 331 -4.94 2.98 8.39
N LEU A 332 -4.52 2.59 7.19
CA LEU A 332 -5.18 1.67 6.30
C LEU A 332 -4.17 0.61 5.87
N ALA A 333 -4.50 -0.65 6.06
CA ALA A 333 -3.72 -1.78 5.54
C ALA A 333 -4.60 -2.60 4.61
N ALA A 334 -4.13 -2.86 3.40
CA ALA A 334 -4.87 -3.59 2.39
C ALA A 334 -4.02 -4.69 1.76
N GLY A 335 -4.64 -5.82 1.46
CA GLY A 335 -3.98 -6.87 0.67
C GLY A 335 -4.87 -8.08 0.46
N GLN A 336 -4.30 -9.11 -0.16
CA GLN A 336 -5.02 -10.33 -0.53
C GLN A 336 -4.72 -11.46 0.45
N LEU A 337 -5.75 -12.27 0.74
CA LEU A 337 -5.57 -13.51 1.49
C LEU A 337 -5.03 -14.61 0.58
N LEU A 338 -4.25 -15.53 1.15
CA LEU A 338 -3.59 -16.60 0.38
C LEU A 338 -4.50 -17.79 0.08
N GLY A 339 -5.71 -17.84 0.65
CA GLY A 339 -6.61 -18.97 0.49
C GLY A 339 -8.06 -18.67 0.84
N PRO A 340 -8.96 -19.62 0.53
CA PRO A 340 -10.37 -19.50 0.87
C PRO A 340 -10.57 -19.37 2.38
N TRP A 341 -11.53 -18.55 2.77
CA TRP A 341 -11.84 -18.24 4.16
C TRP A 341 -13.32 -18.43 4.43
N GLU A 342 -13.64 -19.08 5.54
CA GLU A 342 -15.00 -19.30 6.00
C GLU A 342 -15.40 -18.20 7.01
N ILE A 343 -16.29 -17.31 6.61
CA ILE A 343 -16.78 -16.19 7.41
C ILE A 343 -18.27 -16.38 7.64
N ALA A 344 -18.73 -16.31 8.89
CA ALA A 344 -20.15 -16.57 9.21
C ALA A 344 -20.66 -17.95 8.74
N GLY A 345 -19.76 -18.92 8.54
CA GLY A 345 -20.05 -20.23 7.94
C GLY A 345 -20.26 -20.19 6.41
N VAL A 346 -19.81 -19.12 5.77
CA VAL A 346 -19.83 -18.92 4.32
C VAL A 346 -18.40 -18.96 3.81
N ARG A 347 -18.11 -19.90 2.91
CA ARG A 347 -16.82 -19.98 2.24
C ARG A 347 -16.72 -18.94 1.14
N ILE A 348 -15.76 -18.03 1.29
CA ILE A 348 -15.43 -16.97 0.33
C ILE A 348 -14.07 -17.29 -0.31
N GLU A 349 -13.88 -16.94 -1.58
CA GLU A 349 -12.66 -17.08 -2.38
C GLU A 349 -12.15 -15.71 -2.87
N ASP A 350 -10.90 -15.64 -3.38
CA ASP A 350 -10.30 -14.45 -4.00
C ASP A 350 -10.45 -13.15 -3.18
N GLN A 351 -10.11 -13.20 -1.90
CA GLN A 351 -10.46 -12.13 -0.96
C GLN A 351 -9.40 -11.04 -0.91
N ALA A 352 -9.87 -9.80 -1.02
CA ALA A 352 -9.16 -8.61 -0.59
C ALA A 352 -9.69 -8.18 0.78
N VAL A 353 -8.77 -7.93 1.71
CA VAL A 353 -9.07 -7.41 3.04
C VAL A 353 -8.50 -6.01 3.13
N MET A 354 -9.30 -5.10 3.67
CA MET A 354 -8.88 -3.76 4.04
C MET A 354 -9.21 -3.53 5.51
N VAL A 355 -8.17 -3.18 6.26
CA VAL A 355 -8.22 -2.85 7.68
C VAL A 355 -8.01 -1.37 7.83
N THR A 356 -8.84 -0.74 8.66
CA THR A 356 -8.68 0.67 9.04
C THR A 356 -8.72 0.82 10.55
N GLY A 357 -7.92 1.73 11.11
CA GLY A 357 -7.96 2.04 12.53
C GLY A 357 -6.86 3.01 12.96
N GLY A 358 -6.53 3.01 14.25
CA GLY A 358 -5.49 3.87 14.82
C GLY A 358 -6.02 5.17 15.42
N GLY A 359 -5.16 5.86 16.18
CA GLY A 359 -5.57 6.96 17.05
C GLY A 359 -6.62 6.50 18.08
N ASP A 360 -7.73 7.24 18.18
CA ASP A 360 -8.88 6.88 19.03
C ASP A 360 -9.91 5.96 18.33
N ARG A 361 -9.66 5.53 17.09
CA ARG A 361 -10.62 4.74 16.31
C ARG A 361 -10.45 3.24 16.58
N ALA A 362 -11.58 2.55 16.74
CA ALA A 362 -11.60 1.09 16.78
C ALA A 362 -11.11 0.50 15.45
N LEU A 363 -10.54 -0.70 15.50
CA LEU A 363 -10.17 -1.44 14.30
C LEU A 363 -11.44 -1.90 13.59
N GLU A 364 -11.55 -1.54 12.32
CA GLU A 364 -12.59 -1.99 11.41
C GLU A 364 -11.94 -2.80 10.29
N ALA A 365 -12.60 -3.89 9.88
CA ALA A 365 -12.19 -4.67 8.73
C ALA A 365 -13.33 -4.77 7.73
N THR A 366 -12.97 -4.54 6.48
CA THR A 366 -13.82 -4.77 5.33
C THR A 366 -13.17 -5.84 4.46
N LEU A 367 -14.00 -6.63 3.80
CA LEU A 367 -13.60 -7.71 2.94
C LEU A 367 -14.40 -7.61 1.63
N ALA A 368 -13.72 -7.85 0.52
CA ALA A 368 -14.36 -8.09 -0.76
C ALA A 368 -13.85 -9.43 -1.27
N GLY A 369 -14.74 -10.29 -1.78
CA GLY A 369 -14.35 -11.58 -2.31
C GLY A 369 -15.41 -12.17 -3.21
N THR A 370 -15.28 -13.46 -3.48
CA THR A 370 -16.18 -14.23 -4.35
C THR A 370 -16.84 -15.36 -3.58
N LEU A 371 -18.16 -15.44 -3.65
CA LEU A 371 -18.96 -16.57 -3.20
C LEU A 371 -19.36 -17.41 -4.42
N VAL A 372 -19.44 -18.74 -4.27
CA VAL A 372 -19.89 -19.64 -5.34
C VAL A 372 -21.21 -20.30 -4.94
N LEU A 373 -22.29 -20.00 -5.67
CA LEU A 373 -23.65 -20.55 -5.47
C LEU A 373 -24.10 -21.28 -6.74
N GLY A 374 -24.43 -22.57 -6.67
CA GLY A 374 -24.89 -23.32 -7.86
C GLY A 374 -23.87 -23.38 -9.01
N GLY A 375 -22.58 -23.11 -8.74
CA GLY A 375 -21.54 -22.94 -9.77
C GLY A 375 -21.39 -21.51 -10.30
N THR A 376 -22.26 -20.58 -9.90
CA THR A 376 -22.18 -19.15 -10.24
C THR A 376 -21.25 -18.43 -9.27
N ARG A 377 -20.29 -17.66 -9.79
CA ARG A 377 -19.36 -16.83 -9.00
C ARG A 377 -19.98 -15.45 -8.79
N ILE A 378 -20.10 -15.02 -7.54
CA ILE A 378 -20.82 -13.81 -7.15
C ILE A 378 -19.93 -12.97 -6.22
N GLY A 379 -19.90 -11.65 -6.43
CA GLY A 379 -19.19 -10.75 -5.55
C GLY A 379 -19.86 -10.65 -4.16
N VAL A 380 -19.06 -10.75 -3.10
CA VAL A 380 -19.51 -10.57 -1.72
C VAL A 380 -18.71 -9.46 -1.05
N ARG A 381 -19.38 -8.62 -0.27
CA ARG A 381 -18.75 -7.64 0.62
C ARG A 381 -18.99 -8.05 2.05
N GLY A 382 -17.96 -7.98 2.89
CA GLY A 382 -18.03 -8.30 4.30
C GLY A 382 -17.55 -7.14 5.15
N ASN A 383 -18.21 -6.86 6.27
CA ASN A 383 -17.77 -5.90 7.26
C ASN A 383 -17.76 -6.55 8.65
N ARG A 384 -16.69 -6.31 9.40
CA ARG A 384 -16.57 -6.72 10.80
C ARG A 384 -16.92 -5.54 11.70
N THR A 385 -17.97 -5.71 12.50
CA THR A 385 -18.33 -4.78 13.59
C THR A 385 -17.86 -5.35 14.92
N ALA A 386 -18.18 -4.75 16.07
CA ALA A 386 -17.95 -5.39 17.37
C ALA A 386 -18.78 -6.68 17.57
N GLN A 387 -19.99 -6.75 16.99
CA GLN A 387 -20.96 -7.83 17.21
C GLN A 387 -20.66 -9.09 16.38
N GLY A 388 -19.98 -8.93 15.26
CA GLY A 388 -19.56 -10.04 14.40
C GLY A 388 -19.38 -9.61 12.95
N TRP A 389 -19.37 -10.59 12.05
CA TRP A 389 -19.28 -10.38 10.61
C TRP A 389 -20.68 -10.22 10.00
N GLY A 390 -20.83 -9.20 9.16
CA GLY A 390 -21.95 -9.06 8.23
C GLY A 390 -21.44 -9.21 6.80
N LEU A 391 -22.04 -10.12 6.03
CA LEU A 391 -21.79 -10.31 4.61
C LEU A 391 -23.00 -9.82 3.83
N THR A 392 -22.74 -9.17 2.70
CA THR A 392 -23.76 -8.64 1.79
C THR A 392 -23.45 -9.06 0.38
N VAL A 393 -24.48 -9.51 -0.33
CA VAL A 393 -24.41 -9.97 -1.71
C VAL A 393 -25.51 -9.30 -2.53
N GLU A 394 -25.14 -8.84 -3.72
CA GLU A 394 -26.05 -8.27 -4.73
C GLU A 394 -25.83 -9.04 -6.04
N MET A 395 -26.91 -9.48 -6.69
CA MET A 395 -26.82 -10.12 -7.99
C MET A 395 -28.08 -9.98 -8.83
N ASP A 396 -27.92 -10.11 -10.14
CA ASP A 396 -29.03 -9.91 -11.09
C ASP A 396 -30.03 -11.05 -11.07
N HIS A 397 -29.57 -12.31 -11.03
CA HIS A 397 -30.46 -13.48 -11.04
C HIS A 397 -29.84 -14.72 -10.37
N LEU A 398 -30.68 -15.52 -9.70
CA LEU A 398 -30.29 -16.82 -9.14
C LEU A 398 -31.52 -17.73 -8.94
N ALA A 399 -31.36 -19.02 -9.22
CA ALA A 399 -32.37 -20.01 -8.90
C ALA A 399 -32.50 -20.19 -7.37
N VAL A 400 -33.73 -20.19 -6.85
CA VAL A 400 -33.97 -20.39 -5.41
C VAL A 400 -33.46 -21.76 -4.96
N GLY A 401 -33.56 -22.80 -5.80
CA GLY A 401 -32.99 -24.11 -5.50
C GLY A 401 -31.48 -24.08 -5.18
N ASP A 402 -30.70 -23.30 -5.92
CA ASP A 402 -29.25 -23.15 -5.67
C ASP A 402 -28.99 -22.38 -4.36
N LEU A 403 -29.75 -21.31 -4.13
CA LEU A 403 -29.68 -20.52 -2.89
C LEU A 403 -30.10 -21.34 -1.67
N SER A 404 -31.15 -22.16 -1.80
CA SER A 404 -31.69 -23.03 -0.75
C SER A 404 -30.72 -24.15 -0.39
N ALA A 405 -30.11 -24.79 -1.39
CA ALA A 405 -29.07 -25.80 -1.18
C ALA A 405 -27.83 -25.22 -0.48
N TRP A 406 -27.44 -24.00 -0.87
CA TRP A 406 -26.37 -23.29 -0.16
C TRP A 406 -26.77 -22.90 1.26
N ALA A 407 -27.99 -22.39 1.48
CA ALA A 407 -28.48 -22.02 2.80
C ALA A 407 -28.52 -23.22 3.75
N GLU A 408 -28.82 -24.43 3.25
CA GLU A 408 -28.72 -25.65 4.05
C GLU A 408 -27.29 -25.90 4.52
N GLN A 409 -26.30 -25.73 3.65
CA GLN A 409 -24.88 -25.92 3.99
C GLN A 409 -24.38 -24.84 4.95
N ALA A 410 -24.69 -23.58 4.67
CA ALA A 410 -24.20 -22.44 5.43
C ALA A 410 -24.97 -22.28 6.76
N MET A 411 -26.30 -22.29 6.72
CA MET A 411 -27.18 -21.98 7.85
C MET A 411 -27.75 -23.21 8.55
N GLY A 412 -27.65 -24.41 7.97
CA GLY A 412 -28.22 -25.64 8.53
C GLY A 412 -29.72 -25.81 8.27
N SER A 413 -30.33 -24.95 7.42
CA SER A 413 -31.72 -25.08 6.99
C SER A 413 -31.89 -24.55 5.57
N ARG A 414 -32.84 -25.15 4.85
CA ARG A 414 -33.27 -24.72 3.52
C ARG A 414 -34.24 -23.54 3.61
N LEU A 415 -34.39 -22.84 2.49
CA LEU A 415 -35.57 -22.02 2.25
C LEU A 415 -36.80 -22.94 2.08
N PRO A 416 -38.02 -22.43 2.29
CA PRO A 416 -39.24 -23.22 2.08
C PRO A 416 -39.30 -23.80 0.66
N ALA A 417 -39.54 -25.11 0.54
CA ALA A 417 -39.61 -25.85 -0.73
C ALA A 417 -40.65 -25.28 -1.72
N ALA A 418 -41.66 -24.57 -1.23
CA ALA A 418 -42.65 -23.86 -2.04
C ALA A 418 -42.05 -22.82 -3.01
N LEU A 419 -40.79 -22.43 -2.82
CA LEU A 419 -40.07 -21.43 -3.61
C LEU A 419 -39.04 -22.05 -4.58
N ASP A 420 -38.76 -23.36 -4.51
CA ASP A 420 -37.61 -24.01 -5.18
C ASP A 420 -37.57 -23.82 -6.71
N GLU A 421 -38.74 -23.71 -7.35
CA GLU A 421 -38.86 -23.55 -8.80
C GLU A 421 -38.66 -22.11 -9.29
N LEU A 422 -38.54 -21.14 -8.37
CA LEU A 422 -38.41 -19.73 -8.72
C LEU A 422 -36.98 -19.36 -9.11
N THR A 423 -36.87 -18.41 -10.01
CA THR A 423 -35.63 -17.67 -10.26
C THR A 423 -35.83 -16.26 -9.72
N LEU A 424 -35.00 -15.87 -8.74
CA LEU A 424 -35.01 -14.51 -8.20
C LEU A 424 -34.25 -13.59 -9.16
N GLU A 425 -34.75 -12.38 -9.32
CA GLU A 425 -34.17 -11.23 -10.01
C GLU A 425 -33.86 -10.12 -8.99
N ASN A 426 -32.81 -9.34 -9.24
CA ASN A 426 -32.34 -8.27 -8.35
C ASN A 426 -32.19 -8.76 -6.89
N LEU A 427 -31.58 -9.94 -6.72
CA LEU A 427 -31.43 -10.59 -5.44
C LEU A 427 -30.40 -9.84 -4.59
N TYR A 428 -30.83 -9.43 -3.41
CA TYR A 428 -30.01 -8.97 -2.31
C TYR A 428 -30.06 -9.98 -1.18
N PHE A 429 -28.94 -10.37 -0.60
CA PHE A 429 -28.98 -11.09 0.66
C PHE A 429 -27.85 -10.71 1.61
N GLU A 430 -28.14 -10.84 2.89
CA GLU A 430 -27.24 -10.60 4.00
C GLU A 430 -27.07 -11.85 4.86
N VAL A 431 -25.85 -12.06 5.34
CA VAL A 431 -25.55 -13.03 6.40
C VAL A 431 -24.86 -12.30 7.53
N ALA A 432 -25.52 -12.23 8.68
CA ALA A 432 -24.95 -11.70 9.91
C ALA A 432 -24.63 -12.85 10.87
N SER A 433 -23.42 -12.88 11.41
CA SER A 433 -23.02 -13.80 12.46
C SER A 433 -22.76 -13.03 13.75
N ALA A 434 -23.38 -13.46 14.85
CA ALA A 434 -23.15 -12.95 16.19
C ALA A 434 -22.84 -14.11 17.16
N SER A 435 -22.45 -13.80 18.40
CA SER A 435 -22.20 -14.82 19.44
C SER A 435 -23.42 -15.68 19.76
N ALA A 436 -24.63 -15.16 19.57
CA ALA A 436 -25.89 -15.84 19.83
C ALA A 436 -26.39 -16.71 18.66
N GLY A 437 -25.71 -16.68 17.50
CA GLY A 437 -26.11 -17.40 16.30
C GLY A 437 -25.98 -16.56 15.02
N ARG A 438 -26.59 -17.03 13.93
CA ARG A 438 -26.48 -16.41 12.59
C ARG A 438 -27.84 -16.14 12.00
N THR A 439 -27.94 -15.07 11.25
CA THR A 439 -29.13 -14.67 10.52
C THR A 439 -28.79 -14.56 9.05
N PHE A 440 -29.59 -15.21 8.20
CA PHE A 440 -29.61 -14.99 6.77
C PHE A 440 -30.90 -14.27 6.44
N ALA A 441 -30.83 -13.20 5.65
CA ALA A 441 -31.99 -12.49 5.14
C ALA A 441 -31.79 -12.26 3.64
N MET A 442 -32.81 -12.51 2.83
CA MET A 442 -32.80 -12.21 1.40
C MET A 442 -34.01 -11.38 1.00
N GLU A 443 -33.84 -10.64 -0.08
CA GLU A 443 -34.88 -9.88 -0.77
C GLU A 443 -34.65 -10.01 -2.28
N GLY A 444 -35.71 -10.24 -3.05
CA GLY A 444 -35.60 -10.36 -4.50
C GLY A 444 -36.95 -10.41 -5.17
N SER A 445 -37.00 -10.08 -6.45
CA SER A 445 -38.21 -10.20 -7.27
C SER A 445 -38.24 -11.55 -7.98
N ALA A 446 -39.41 -12.07 -8.33
CA ALA A 446 -39.51 -13.28 -9.15
C ALA A 446 -40.80 -13.25 -9.97
N GLU A 447 -40.81 -13.97 -11.07
CA GLU A 447 -42.05 -14.28 -11.77
C GLU A 447 -42.59 -15.63 -11.28
N PHE A 448 -43.81 -15.64 -10.75
CA PHE A 448 -44.49 -16.86 -10.34
C PHE A 448 -45.20 -17.48 -11.54
N PRO A 449 -44.83 -18.71 -11.96
CA PRO A 449 -45.60 -19.44 -12.95
C PRO A 449 -46.90 -19.93 -12.31
N LEU A 450 -48.00 -19.23 -12.53
CA LEU A 450 -49.31 -19.68 -12.07
C LEU A 450 -50.00 -20.55 -13.14
N PRO A 451 -50.81 -21.55 -12.74
CA PRO A 451 -51.61 -22.33 -13.66
C PRO A 451 -52.46 -21.47 -14.61
N ALA A 452 -52.74 -22.00 -15.80
CA ALA A 452 -53.53 -21.34 -16.86
C ALA A 452 -52.90 -20.10 -17.52
N GLY A 453 -51.58 -19.91 -17.41
CA GLY A 453 -50.85 -18.84 -18.11
C GLY A 453 -50.98 -17.46 -17.46
N LEU A 454 -51.32 -17.44 -16.16
CA LEU A 454 -51.28 -16.23 -15.35
C LEU A 454 -49.83 -15.93 -14.99
N HIS A 455 -49.39 -14.71 -15.29
CA HIS A 455 -48.07 -14.20 -14.94
C HIS A 455 -48.23 -13.27 -13.74
N ALA A 456 -47.55 -13.60 -12.64
CA ALA A 456 -47.56 -12.79 -11.44
C ALA A 456 -46.14 -12.39 -11.09
N GLY A 457 -45.88 -11.08 -10.99
CA GLY A 457 -44.65 -10.59 -10.40
C GLY A 457 -44.75 -10.76 -8.88
N ALA A 458 -43.67 -11.14 -8.23
CA ALA A 458 -43.60 -11.19 -6.78
C ALA A 458 -42.36 -10.47 -6.29
N HIS A 459 -42.50 -9.79 -5.17
CA HIS A 459 -41.38 -9.33 -4.37
C HIS A 459 -41.31 -10.20 -3.13
N LEU A 460 -40.18 -10.86 -2.90
CA LEU A 460 -39.99 -11.86 -1.86
C LEU A 460 -38.95 -11.37 -0.86
N ALA A 461 -39.23 -11.60 0.42
CA ALA A 461 -38.26 -11.54 1.49
C ALA A 461 -38.27 -12.87 2.24
N ALA A 462 -37.09 -13.40 2.57
CA ALA A 462 -37.00 -14.59 3.40
C ALA A 462 -35.90 -14.45 4.44
N GLN A 463 -36.10 -15.10 5.59
CA GLN A 463 -35.17 -15.06 6.70
C GLN A 463 -34.97 -16.46 7.27
N ILE A 464 -33.72 -16.79 7.57
CA ILE A 464 -33.34 -17.97 8.34
C ILE A 464 -32.57 -17.49 9.58
N THR A 465 -33.06 -17.86 10.76
CA THR A 465 -32.37 -17.53 12.01
C THR A 465 -31.88 -18.81 12.68
N THR A 466 -30.61 -18.80 13.10
CA THR A 466 -29.95 -19.89 13.83
C THR A 466 -29.58 -19.40 15.22
N GLY A 467 -29.73 -20.25 16.25
CA GLY A 467 -29.46 -19.91 17.66
C GLY A 467 -29.55 -21.16 18.54
N ASP A 468 -30.00 -21.02 19.79
CA ASP A 468 -30.15 -22.15 20.74
C ASP A 468 -31.24 -23.18 20.37
N GLY A 469 -31.95 -22.98 19.25
CA GLY A 469 -33.04 -23.83 18.75
C GLY A 469 -32.81 -24.37 17.34
N ALA A 470 -33.76 -25.17 16.86
CA ALA A 470 -33.80 -25.57 15.45
C ALA A 470 -33.90 -24.30 14.57
N PRO A 471 -33.18 -24.23 13.44
CA PRO A 471 -33.28 -23.07 12.57
C PRO A 471 -34.72 -22.88 12.09
N GLU A 472 -35.21 -21.65 12.13
CA GLU A 472 -36.52 -21.29 11.60
C GLU A 472 -36.34 -20.53 10.29
N ALA A 473 -37.02 -21.01 9.24
CA ALA A 473 -37.10 -20.34 7.94
C ALA A 473 -38.52 -19.78 7.74
N GLU A 474 -38.60 -18.50 7.39
CA GLU A 474 -39.84 -17.83 7.01
C GLU A 474 -39.64 -17.04 5.73
N ALA A 475 -40.70 -16.96 4.92
CA ALA A 475 -40.71 -16.15 3.70
C ALA A 475 -42.05 -15.44 3.56
N THR A 476 -41.97 -14.15 3.23
CA THR A 476 -43.10 -13.26 3.01
C THR A 476 -42.86 -12.44 1.76
N GLY A 477 -43.86 -11.69 1.32
CA GLY A 477 -43.70 -10.88 0.13
C GLY A 477 -44.98 -10.20 -0.33
N THR A 478 -44.94 -9.70 -1.55
CA THR A 478 -46.08 -9.13 -2.24
C THR A 478 -46.20 -9.79 -3.61
N LEU A 479 -47.35 -10.38 -3.89
CA LEU A 479 -47.70 -10.92 -5.19
C LEU A 479 -48.50 -9.87 -5.96
N VAL A 480 -48.05 -9.53 -7.16
CA VAL A 480 -48.66 -8.53 -8.03
C VAL A 480 -49.26 -9.23 -9.25
N LEU A 481 -50.58 -9.11 -9.37
CA LEU A 481 -51.34 -9.59 -10.52
C LEU A 481 -51.75 -8.42 -11.40
N SER A 482 -51.49 -8.56 -12.69
CA SER A 482 -51.85 -7.57 -13.71
C SER A 482 -52.96 -8.12 -14.61
N GLY A 483 -54.07 -7.39 -14.73
CA GLY A 483 -55.18 -7.69 -15.64
C GLY A 483 -55.27 -6.74 -16.84
N PRO A 484 -56.26 -6.90 -17.72
CA PRO A 484 -56.55 -5.94 -18.79
C PRO A 484 -56.89 -4.54 -18.23
N ASP A 485 -56.61 -3.49 -19.00
CA ASP A 485 -56.92 -2.08 -18.68
C ASP A 485 -56.34 -1.56 -17.35
N THR A 486 -55.05 -1.82 -17.08
CA THR A 486 -54.28 -1.29 -15.92
C THR A 486 -54.76 -1.74 -14.53
N SER A 487 -55.64 -2.75 -14.44
CA SER A 487 -56.03 -3.30 -13.14
C SER A 487 -54.84 -4.03 -12.49
N LEU A 488 -54.32 -3.48 -11.41
CA LEU A 488 -53.22 -4.04 -10.62
C LEU A 488 -53.75 -4.44 -9.24
N MET A 489 -53.40 -5.64 -8.80
CA MET A 489 -53.78 -6.17 -7.50
C MET A 489 -52.56 -6.70 -6.77
N GLU A 490 -52.29 -6.11 -5.61
CA GLU A 490 -51.20 -6.51 -4.71
C GLU A 490 -51.78 -7.37 -3.59
N LEU A 491 -51.22 -8.56 -3.40
CA LEU A 491 -51.60 -9.50 -2.38
C LEU A 491 -50.42 -9.74 -1.44
N ASP A 492 -50.68 -9.69 -0.12
CA ASP A 492 -49.69 -10.04 0.90
C ASP A 492 -49.41 -11.55 0.84
N LEU A 493 -48.19 -11.90 0.46
CA LEU A 493 -47.73 -13.29 0.33
C LEU A 493 -47.10 -13.75 1.65
N VAL A 494 -47.50 -14.93 2.11
CA VAL A 494 -46.91 -15.63 3.25
C VAL A 494 -46.70 -17.08 2.86
N VAL A 495 -45.46 -17.54 2.95
CA VAL A 495 -45.11 -18.96 2.76
C VAL A 495 -45.30 -19.69 4.08
N ASP A 496 -45.82 -20.92 4.03
CA ASP A 496 -45.96 -21.72 5.24
C ASP A 496 -44.59 -21.97 5.88
N LYS A 497 -44.53 -21.96 7.21
CA LYS A 497 -43.25 -22.02 7.95
C LYS A 497 -42.58 -23.39 7.81
N GLY A 498 -41.26 -23.36 7.68
CA GLY A 498 -40.40 -24.55 7.68
C GLY A 498 -39.85 -24.94 6.31
N PRO A 499 -38.75 -25.70 6.26
CA PRO A 499 -38.05 -26.04 5.02
C PRO A 499 -38.85 -26.96 4.10
N ASP A 500 -39.64 -27.88 4.66
CA ASP A 500 -40.46 -28.83 3.90
C ASP A 500 -41.82 -28.24 3.47
N ALA A 501 -42.08 -26.96 3.75
CA ALA A 501 -43.34 -26.32 3.41
C ALA A 501 -43.46 -26.17 1.89
N THR A 502 -44.50 -26.81 1.30
CA THR A 502 -44.78 -26.78 -0.15
C THR A 502 -45.91 -25.83 -0.52
N SER A 503 -46.47 -25.09 0.44
CA SER A 503 -47.57 -24.17 0.21
C SER A 503 -47.28 -22.73 0.62
N TRP A 504 -47.94 -21.82 -0.08
CA TRP A 504 -47.96 -20.39 0.23
C TRP A 504 -49.37 -19.85 0.08
N THR A 505 -49.65 -18.75 0.77
CA THR A 505 -50.92 -18.04 0.72
C THR A 505 -50.68 -16.57 0.40
N ALA A 506 -51.37 -16.03 -0.61
CA ALA A 506 -51.40 -14.61 -0.91
C ALA A 506 -52.79 -14.03 -0.62
N THR A 507 -52.88 -12.95 0.16
CA THR A 507 -54.16 -12.38 0.57
C THR A 507 -54.28 -10.90 0.26
N TRP A 508 -55.46 -10.50 -0.19
CA TRP A 508 -55.84 -9.10 -0.33
C TRP A 508 -57.14 -8.86 0.43
N ALA A 509 -57.24 -7.76 1.15
CA ALA A 509 -58.41 -7.39 1.92
C ALA A 509 -58.90 -6.00 1.50
N ALA A 510 -60.21 -5.89 1.30
CA ALA A 510 -60.91 -4.64 1.05
C ALA A 510 -62.03 -4.46 2.09
N PRO A 511 -61.76 -3.80 3.22
CA PRO A 511 -62.73 -3.63 4.32
C PRO A 511 -64.04 -2.96 3.88
N GLU A 512 -63.97 -2.10 2.86
CA GLU A 512 -65.14 -1.39 2.32
C GLU A 512 -65.94 -2.22 1.28
N GLY A 513 -65.36 -3.34 0.82
CA GLY A 513 -65.93 -4.22 -0.20
C GLY A 513 -65.77 -3.66 -1.63
N VAL A 514 -65.43 -4.53 -2.57
CA VAL A 514 -65.24 -4.19 -4.00
C VAL A 514 -66.17 -5.05 -4.88
N PRO A 515 -66.71 -4.52 -6.00
CA PRO A 515 -67.50 -5.33 -6.93
C PRO A 515 -66.72 -6.55 -7.44
N LEU A 516 -67.40 -7.71 -7.55
CA LEU A 516 -66.75 -8.97 -7.97
C LEU A 516 -65.99 -8.82 -9.29
N GLY A 517 -66.54 -8.10 -10.27
CA GLY A 517 -65.89 -7.87 -11.57
C GLY A 517 -64.53 -7.19 -11.48
N GLN A 518 -64.37 -6.22 -10.56
CA GLN A 518 -63.08 -5.57 -10.33
C GLN A 518 -62.13 -6.50 -9.58
N ALA A 519 -62.66 -7.28 -8.63
CA ALA A 519 -61.87 -8.18 -7.81
C ALA A 519 -61.31 -9.38 -8.62
N VAL A 520 -62.02 -9.83 -9.67
CA VAL A 520 -61.58 -10.97 -10.52
C VAL A 520 -60.85 -10.54 -11.79
N ALA A 521 -60.89 -9.26 -12.18
CA ALA A 521 -60.25 -8.77 -13.40
C ALA A 521 -58.76 -9.15 -13.54
N PRO A 522 -57.93 -9.11 -12.48
CA PRO A 522 -56.52 -9.52 -12.55
C PRO A 522 -56.28 -11.02 -12.79
N PHE A 523 -57.31 -11.86 -12.64
CA PHE A 523 -57.23 -13.32 -12.82
C PHE A 523 -57.73 -13.79 -14.19
N LEU A 524 -58.17 -12.87 -15.04
CA LEU A 524 -58.74 -13.18 -16.34
C LEU A 524 -57.71 -12.92 -17.45
N PRO A 525 -57.68 -13.76 -18.50
CA PRO A 525 -56.86 -13.49 -19.67
C PRO A 525 -57.26 -12.15 -20.31
N ALA A 526 -56.32 -11.45 -20.94
CA ALA A 526 -56.52 -10.13 -21.55
C ALA A 526 -57.67 -10.08 -22.58
N THR A 527 -58.08 -11.22 -23.15
CA THR A 527 -59.20 -11.34 -24.10
C THR A 527 -60.55 -11.68 -23.45
N GLY A 528 -60.60 -11.91 -22.13
CA GLY A 528 -61.81 -12.23 -21.39
C GLY A 528 -62.61 -10.98 -21.06
N SER A 529 -63.90 -10.95 -21.41
CA SER A 529 -64.83 -9.94 -20.88
C SER A 529 -65.26 -10.36 -19.47
N PRO A 530 -64.87 -9.65 -18.39
CA PRO A 530 -65.05 -10.13 -17.02
C PRO A 530 -66.50 -10.31 -16.57
N LEU A 531 -67.45 -9.75 -17.32
CA LEU A 531 -68.78 -9.44 -16.81
C LEU A 531 -69.92 -9.68 -17.81
N SER A 532 -69.67 -10.22 -19.01
CA SER A 532 -70.76 -10.46 -19.97
C SER A 532 -71.72 -11.54 -19.44
N GLY A 533 -72.85 -11.12 -18.85
CA GLY A 533 -73.92 -12.00 -18.36
C GLY A 533 -73.95 -12.24 -16.85
N LEU A 534 -73.04 -11.64 -16.07
CA LEU A 534 -73.13 -11.70 -14.60
C LEU A 534 -74.12 -10.64 -14.09
N PRO A 535 -75.05 -10.98 -13.19
CA PRO A 535 -76.03 -10.01 -12.68
C PRO A 535 -75.35 -8.94 -11.79
N ASP A 536 -75.78 -7.69 -11.93
CA ASP A 536 -75.34 -6.52 -11.13
C ASP A 536 -75.59 -6.62 -9.61
N LEU A 537 -76.12 -7.75 -9.13
CA LEU A 537 -76.59 -7.97 -7.76
C LEU A 537 -75.68 -8.89 -6.92
N LEU A 538 -74.46 -9.16 -7.39
CA LEU A 538 -73.52 -9.99 -6.62
C LEU A 538 -73.00 -9.23 -5.39
N PRO A 539 -72.85 -9.90 -4.22
CA PRO A 539 -72.32 -9.27 -3.03
C PRO A 539 -70.87 -8.79 -3.24
N THR A 540 -70.51 -7.67 -2.60
CA THR A 540 -69.16 -7.11 -2.66
C THR A 540 -68.14 -8.05 -2.01
N VAL A 541 -66.99 -8.19 -2.66
CA VAL A 541 -65.85 -8.98 -2.19
C VAL A 541 -65.07 -8.18 -1.16
N GLU A 542 -64.88 -8.74 0.03
CA GLU A 542 -64.14 -8.12 1.14
C GLU A 542 -62.74 -8.71 1.30
N LYS A 543 -62.50 -9.92 0.79
CA LYS A 543 -61.19 -10.56 0.83
C LYS A 543 -61.01 -11.53 -0.34
N ILE A 544 -59.84 -11.51 -0.94
CA ILE A 544 -59.36 -12.55 -1.85
C ILE A 544 -58.19 -13.28 -1.19
N SER A 545 -58.15 -14.60 -1.33
CA SER A 545 -57.04 -15.42 -0.88
C SER A 545 -56.69 -16.43 -1.94
N LEU A 546 -55.43 -16.44 -2.35
CA LEU A 546 -54.84 -17.45 -3.20
C LEU A 546 -54.04 -18.38 -2.31
N ARG A 547 -54.32 -19.68 -2.38
CA ARG A 547 -53.49 -20.69 -1.75
C ARG A 547 -52.92 -21.58 -2.84
N HIS A 548 -51.61 -21.59 -2.96
CA HIS A 548 -50.93 -22.55 -3.81
C HIS A 548 -50.38 -23.69 -2.95
N THR A 549 -50.48 -24.90 -3.45
CA THR A 549 -49.78 -26.07 -2.91
C THR A 549 -49.01 -26.68 -4.06
N GLY A 550 -47.68 -26.61 -3.99
CA GLY A 550 -46.78 -27.18 -4.98
C GLY A 550 -46.89 -28.71 -5.04
N ARG A 551 -46.30 -29.30 -6.08
CA ARG A 551 -46.28 -30.76 -6.21
C ARG A 551 -45.50 -31.37 -5.05
N ALA A 552 -46.10 -32.29 -4.33
CA ALA A 552 -45.33 -33.07 -3.36
C ALA A 552 -44.46 -34.08 -4.12
N ALA A 553 -43.36 -34.52 -3.48
CA ALA A 553 -42.42 -35.49 -4.05
C ALA A 553 -43.06 -36.84 -4.43
N ASP A 554 -44.29 -37.10 -3.99
CA ASP A 554 -45.10 -38.27 -4.33
C ASP A 554 -45.85 -38.17 -5.68
N GLY A 555 -45.70 -37.06 -6.41
CA GLY A 555 -46.30 -36.85 -7.73
C GLY A 555 -47.74 -36.36 -7.70
N THR A 556 -48.26 -35.90 -6.56
CA THR A 556 -49.53 -35.15 -6.52
C THR A 556 -49.43 -33.85 -7.32
N THR A 557 -50.42 -33.61 -8.20
CA THR A 557 -50.53 -32.38 -8.99
C THR A 557 -50.69 -31.16 -8.09
N GLY A 558 -49.97 -30.08 -8.42
CA GLY A 558 -50.11 -28.80 -7.73
C GLY A 558 -51.54 -28.27 -7.82
N SER A 559 -51.94 -27.49 -6.84
CA SER A 559 -53.28 -26.87 -6.84
C SER A 559 -53.18 -25.40 -6.45
N LEU A 560 -54.00 -24.58 -7.13
CA LEU A 560 -54.22 -23.18 -6.81
C LEU A 560 -55.69 -23.01 -6.41
N VAL A 561 -55.92 -22.61 -5.16
CA VAL A 561 -57.26 -22.35 -4.62
C VAL A 561 -57.45 -20.85 -4.48
N LEU A 562 -58.38 -20.29 -5.26
CA LEU A 562 -58.86 -18.92 -5.10
C LEU A 562 -60.11 -18.93 -4.22
N THR A 563 -60.05 -18.21 -3.11
CA THR A 563 -61.20 -17.96 -2.24
C THR A 563 -61.57 -16.48 -2.30
N ALA A 564 -62.83 -16.19 -2.60
CA ALA A 564 -63.40 -14.85 -2.51
C ALA A 564 -64.45 -14.82 -1.39
N ASP A 565 -64.19 -14.04 -0.34
CA ASP A 565 -65.09 -13.85 0.79
C ASP A 565 -65.93 -12.59 0.61
N THR A 566 -67.22 -12.69 0.94
CA THR A 566 -68.18 -11.58 1.00
C THR A 566 -68.86 -11.58 2.37
N ARG A 567 -69.62 -10.52 2.70
CA ARG A 567 -70.37 -10.43 3.97
C ARG A 567 -71.30 -11.61 4.27
N LYS A 568 -71.78 -12.31 3.24
CA LYS A 568 -72.86 -13.31 3.36
C LYS A 568 -72.54 -14.66 2.72
N ALA A 569 -71.46 -14.76 1.96
CA ALA A 569 -71.13 -15.95 1.18
C ALA A 569 -69.62 -16.04 0.90
N ARG A 570 -69.15 -17.26 0.67
CA ARG A 570 -67.79 -17.57 0.23
C ARG A 570 -67.88 -18.29 -1.12
N ALA A 571 -67.08 -17.85 -2.09
CA ALA A 571 -66.84 -18.56 -3.33
C ALA A 571 -65.45 -19.18 -3.33
N VAL A 572 -65.33 -20.42 -3.78
CA VAL A 572 -64.06 -21.15 -3.87
C VAL A 572 -63.91 -21.69 -5.29
N LEU A 573 -62.81 -21.34 -5.94
CA LEU A 573 -62.39 -21.88 -7.22
C LEU A 573 -61.11 -22.67 -6.99
N VAL A 574 -61.11 -23.95 -7.38
CA VAL A 574 -59.94 -24.81 -7.31
C VAL A 574 -59.47 -25.04 -8.74
N VAL A 575 -58.24 -24.63 -9.02
CA VAL A 575 -57.54 -24.87 -10.28
C VAL A 575 -56.46 -25.91 -10.00
N THR A 576 -56.51 -27.01 -10.72
CA THR A 576 -55.49 -28.05 -10.70
C THR A 576 -54.83 -28.11 -12.07
N ASP A 577 -53.54 -28.41 -12.09
CA ASP A 577 -52.79 -28.70 -13.33
C ASP A 577 -53.42 -29.85 -14.15
#